data_AF-Q7XQP0-F1
#
_entry.id   AF-Q7XQP0-F1
#
_cell.length_a   1.000
_cell.length_b   1.000
_cell.length_c   1.000
_cell.angle_alpha   90.00
_cell.angle_beta   90.00
_cell.angle_gamma   90.00
#
_symmetry.space_group_name_H-M   'P 1'
#
loop_
_entity.id
_entity.type
_entity.pdbx_description
1 polymer ?
#
loop_
_entity_poly.entity_id
_entity_poly.type
_entity_poly.pdbx_seq_one_letter_code
_entity_poly.pdbx_strand_id
1 'polypeptide(L)'
;MSSPPSSGSERSLASLVSAAAHSVKLNRAYLLAPAVAAGLLAAVLLSSLLDFSAFSASPRPAFPPPTAGAPANASALSAPPRAPVRTALDTLGTRPREPFTALRDAYARWDAAVGCAAFAEKHRSRSSPPPGPAALQDPEAAPCGSLRLPHVALAVRGVTWVPDILDGVYQCRCGLTCLWSRNEEALADTPDVVLYEIWPPPDTRKQGEPLRAFMDIEPTRKRSGHEDIFIGYHADDDVQVTYAGKFFRITHNYHVATHKRDDVLVYWSSSRCFEHRNKIARELFRHLPAHSFGRCENNVGGGDKALELYPDCARDGHGAAEWWDHLHCAMSHYKFVLAIENTIADSYSTEKLYYALEAGSVPIYFGAPNARDLAPPGSYIDGAAFASAEELAAYVREVAGDPAAYAEFHAWRRCGVLGGYGRNRLVSLDTLPCRLCERASRMGGRHAPAPNATVS
;
A
#
# COMPACT_ATOMS: atom_id res chain seq x y z
N MET A 1 26.86 -34.14 -66.94
CA MET A 1 27.47 -32.88 -66.47
C MET A 1 27.91 -33.11 -65.04
N SER A 2 29.21 -32.94 -64.79
CA SER A 2 30.03 -33.23 -63.61
C SER A 2 29.39 -33.84 -62.35
N SER A 3 29.92 -35.01 -61.99
CA SER A 3 29.64 -35.88 -60.84
C SER A 3 30.18 -35.33 -59.49
N PRO A 4 30.13 -36.04 -58.34
CA PRO A 4 29.33 -35.65 -57.16
C PRO A 4 30.19 -35.51 -55.88
N PRO A 5 29.57 -35.36 -54.69
CA PRO A 5 30.12 -35.91 -53.46
C PRO A 5 29.28 -37.10 -52.99
N SER A 6 29.99 -38.21 -52.82
CA SER A 6 29.52 -39.51 -52.35
C SER A 6 29.45 -39.58 -50.82
N SER A 7 28.36 -40.17 -50.34
CA SER A 7 28.20 -41.10 -49.22
C SER A 7 29.35 -41.33 -48.22
N GLY A 8 28.98 -41.30 -46.94
CA GLY A 8 29.35 -42.39 -46.01
C GLY A 8 30.00 -41.98 -44.70
N SER A 9 29.21 -41.90 -43.62
CA SER A 9 29.59 -42.40 -42.28
C SER A 9 28.41 -42.21 -41.32
N GLU A 10 27.39 -43.06 -41.43
CA GLU A 10 26.42 -43.30 -40.36
C GLU A 10 27.15 -43.94 -39.18
N ARG A 11 27.55 -43.14 -38.18
CA ARG A 11 27.97 -43.68 -36.88
C ARG A 11 26.72 -43.93 -36.05
N SER A 12 26.33 -45.20 -36.03
CA SER A 12 25.26 -45.76 -35.21
C SER A 12 25.32 -45.28 -33.76
N LEU A 13 24.16 -44.84 -33.26
CA LEU A 13 23.87 -44.46 -31.87
C LEU A 13 24.24 -45.54 -30.83
N ALA A 14 24.55 -46.77 -31.27
CA ALA A 14 24.97 -47.86 -30.39
C ALA A 14 26.38 -47.69 -29.80
N SER A 15 27.29 -46.92 -30.43
CA SER A 15 28.68 -46.83 -29.92
C SER A 15 28.88 -45.81 -28.78
N LEU A 16 27.89 -44.96 -28.49
CA LEU A 16 27.99 -44.02 -27.36
C LEU A 16 27.51 -44.62 -26.04
N VAL A 17 26.80 -45.75 -26.06
CA VAL A 17 26.23 -46.36 -24.84
C VAL A 17 27.20 -47.33 -24.16
N SER A 18 28.23 -47.85 -24.84
CA SER A 18 29.19 -48.80 -24.21
C SER A 18 30.38 -48.15 -23.49
N ALA A 19 30.62 -46.84 -23.59
CA ALA A 19 31.76 -46.21 -22.93
C ALA A 19 31.48 -45.71 -21.50
N ALA A 20 30.21 -45.65 -21.07
CA ALA A 20 29.83 -45.16 -19.73
C ALA A 20 29.57 -46.27 -18.69
N ALA A 21 29.80 -47.54 -19.04
CA ALA A 21 29.74 -48.66 -18.11
C ALA A 21 31.06 -48.83 -17.32
N HIS A 22 31.54 -47.75 -16.70
CA HIS A 22 32.59 -47.82 -15.69
C HIS A 22 32.01 -47.34 -14.37
N SER A 23 31.54 -48.31 -13.59
CA SER A 23 31.54 -48.28 -12.13
C SER A 23 30.98 -46.99 -11.53
N VAL A 24 29.66 -46.80 -11.63
CA VAL A 24 28.95 -45.91 -10.70
C VAL A 24 29.17 -46.48 -9.31
N LYS A 25 30.21 -45.99 -8.63
CA LYS A 25 30.30 -46.04 -7.18
C LYS A 25 29.07 -45.29 -6.70
N LEU A 26 28.01 -46.02 -6.34
CA LEU A 26 26.84 -45.46 -5.68
C LEU A 26 27.35 -44.74 -4.43
N ASN A 27 27.49 -43.42 -4.52
CA ASN A 27 27.74 -42.59 -3.36
C ASN A 27 26.55 -42.76 -2.42
N ARG A 28 26.83 -43.06 -1.15
CA ARG A 28 25.80 -43.17 -0.08
C ARG A 28 24.83 -41.98 -0.06
N ALA A 29 25.23 -40.82 -0.60
CA ALA A 29 24.39 -39.64 -0.81
C ALA A 29 23.13 -39.89 -1.68
N TYR A 30 23.18 -40.77 -2.68
CA TYR A 30 22.01 -41.04 -3.54
C TYR A 30 20.95 -41.92 -2.86
N LEU A 31 21.33 -42.69 -1.84
CA LEU A 31 20.37 -43.41 -0.99
C LEU A 31 19.79 -42.51 0.11
N LEU A 32 20.48 -41.42 0.46
CA LEU A 32 20.05 -40.46 1.47
C LEU A 32 18.92 -39.56 0.95
N ALA A 33 18.94 -39.13 -0.31
CA ALA A 33 17.92 -38.20 -0.81
C ALA A 33 16.47 -38.76 -0.77
N PRO A 34 16.19 -40.01 -1.20
CA PRO A 34 14.85 -40.59 -1.05
C PRO A 34 14.47 -40.84 0.41
N ALA A 35 15.43 -41.23 1.26
CA ALA A 35 15.18 -41.45 2.68
C ALA A 35 14.86 -40.16 3.43
N VAL A 36 15.55 -39.06 3.11
CA VAL A 36 15.27 -37.72 3.64
C VAL A 36 13.91 -37.23 3.16
N ALA A 37 13.58 -37.42 1.88
CA ALA A 37 12.27 -37.04 1.35
C ALA A 37 11.13 -37.83 2.01
N ALA A 38 11.29 -39.15 2.18
CA ALA A 38 10.32 -39.99 2.87
C ALA A 38 10.20 -39.62 4.36
N GLY A 39 11.32 -39.30 5.02
CA GLY A 39 11.34 -38.83 6.42
C GLY A 39 10.62 -37.49 6.60
N LEU A 40 10.83 -36.53 5.69
CA LEU A 40 10.12 -35.25 5.69
C LEU A 40 8.62 -35.42 5.44
N LEU A 41 8.23 -36.27 4.49
CA LEU A 41 6.82 -36.56 4.21
C LEU A 41 6.14 -37.22 5.41
N ALA A 42 6.80 -38.19 6.05
CA ALA A 42 6.32 -38.83 7.26
C ALA A 42 6.21 -37.84 8.44
N ALA A 43 7.16 -36.91 8.59
CA ALA A 43 7.10 -35.87 9.61
C ALA A 43 5.93 -34.89 9.39
N VAL A 44 5.66 -34.50 8.14
CA VAL A 44 4.49 -33.67 7.79
C VAL A 44 3.20 -34.41 8.09
N LEU A 45 3.09 -35.69 7.68
CA LEU A 45 1.91 -36.52 7.97
C LEU A 45 1.72 -36.76 9.48
N LEU A 46 2.78 -37.01 10.24
CA LEU A 46 2.69 -37.11 11.70
C LEU A 46 2.29 -35.77 12.33
N SER A 47 2.79 -34.64 11.83
CA SER A 47 2.42 -33.32 12.36
C SER A 47 0.95 -32.97 12.10
N SER A 48 0.33 -33.52 11.05
CA SER A 48 -1.13 -33.41 10.84
C SER A 48 -1.96 -34.31 11.75
N LEU A 49 -1.35 -35.33 12.39
CA LEU A 49 -2.01 -36.23 13.35
C LEU A 49 -1.80 -35.79 14.81
N LEU A 50 -0.84 -34.89 15.06
CA LEU A 50 -0.53 -34.38 16.38
C LEU A 50 -1.23 -33.04 16.56
N ASP A 51 -2.30 -33.06 17.35
CA ASP A 51 -3.06 -31.87 17.73
C ASP A 51 -2.21 -31.02 18.72
N PHE A 52 -1.45 -30.08 18.18
CA PHE A 52 -0.49 -29.26 18.95
C PHE A 52 -1.16 -28.18 19.84
N SER A 53 -2.48 -28.17 19.95
CA SER A 53 -3.21 -27.27 20.85
C SER A 53 -2.81 -27.43 22.33
N ALA A 54 -2.22 -28.57 22.71
CA ALA A 54 -1.84 -28.84 24.10
C ALA A 54 -0.39 -28.45 24.49
N PHE A 55 0.52 -28.19 23.53
CA PHE A 55 1.96 -27.98 23.84
C PHE A 55 2.45 -26.52 23.76
N SER A 56 1.56 -25.55 23.53
CA SER A 56 1.90 -24.13 23.72
C SER A 56 1.76 -23.70 25.19
N ALA A 57 2.39 -24.43 26.10
CA ALA A 57 2.53 -24.04 27.51
C ALA A 57 3.91 -24.45 28.05
N SER A 58 4.98 -23.85 27.51
CA SER A 58 6.25 -23.74 28.24
C SER A 58 7.04 -22.51 27.82
N PRO A 59 7.81 -21.91 28.77
CA PRO A 59 8.03 -20.48 28.81
C PRO A 59 9.30 -20.08 28.06
N ARG A 60 9.16 -19.17 27.08
CA ARG A 60 10.31 -18.46 26.50
C ARG A 60 10.88 -17.47 27.53
N PRO A 61 12.20 -17.25 27.53
CA PRO A 61 12.89 -16.46 28.54
C PRO A 61 12.36 -15.02 28.58
N ALA A 62 12.14 -14.54 29.80
CA ALA A 62 11.63 -13.22 30.11
C ALA A 62 12.58 -12.14 29.56
N PHE A 63 12.21 -11.52 28.45
CA PHE A 63 12.64 -10.15 28.20
C PHE A 63 12.11 -9.29 29.36
N PRO A 64 12.92 -8.39 29.94
CA PRO A 64 12.43 -7.50 30.98
C PRO A 64 11.25 -6.69 30.43
N PRO A 65 10.18 -6.49 31.21
CA PRO A 65 9.05 -5.70 30.75
C PRO A 65 9.54 -4.29 30.41
N PRO A 66 9.01 -3.66 29.36
CA PRO A 66 9.35 -2.28 29.06
C PRO A 66 9.05 -1.43 30.28
N THR A 67 10.06 -0.68 30.72
CA THR A 67 9.96 0.33 31.76
C THR A 67 8.69 1.14 31.56
N ALA A 68 7.85 1.21 32.59
CA ALA A 68 6.71 2.11 32.67
C ALA A 68 7.18 3.54 32.37
N GLY A 69 7.04 3.95 31.11
CA GLY A 69 7.78 5.07 30.57
C GLY A 69 7.13 5.61 29.31
N ALA A 70 5.84 5.93 29.45
CA ALA A 70 5.04 6.92 28.73
C ALA A 70 3.62 6.35 28.57
N PRO A 71 2.58 6.97 29.15
CA PRO A 71 1.23 6.54 28.88
C PRO A 71 0.99 6.65 27.38
N ALA A 72 0.43 5.59 26.78
CA ALA A 72 -0.31 5.74 25.55
C ALA A 72 -1.33 6.84 25.83
N ASN A 73 -1.13 8.03 25.25
CA ASN A 73 -1.98 9.19 25.46
C ASN A 73 -3.43 8.79 25.14
N ALA A 74 -4.20 8.46 26.18
CA ALA A 74 -5.65 8.40 26.15
C ALA A 74 -6.28 9.78 25.88
N SER A 75 -5.45 10.81 25.69
CA SER A 75 -5.83 12.17 25.30
C SER A 75 -6.14 12.35 23.81
N ALA A 76 -6.19 11.29 22.99
CA ALA A 76 -6.60 11.39 21.58
C ALA A 76 -8.08 11.82 21.39
N LEU A 77 -8.88 11.88 22.46
CA LEU A 77 -10.22 12.50 22.45
C LEU A 77 -10.21 14.00 22.78
N SER A 78 -9.04 14.60 23.02
CA SER A 78 -8.90 16.03 23.33
C SER A 78 -7.82 16.70 22.48
N ALA A 79 -7.89 16.55 21.16
CA ALA A 79 -7.29 17.53 20.27
C ALA A 79 -8.16 18.81 20.29
N PRO A 80 -7.57 20.03 20.22
CA PRO A 80 -8.35 21.26 20.13
C PRO A 80 -9.35 21.17 18.97
N PRO A 81 -10.54 21.78 19.08
CA PRO A 81 -11.58 21.65 18.07
C PRO A 81 -11.00 22.06 16.72
N ARG A 82 -10.81 21.07 15.85
CA ARG A 82 -10.45 21.30 14.45
C ARG A 82 -11.53 22.19 13.87
N ALA A 83 -11.14 23.21 13.10
CA ALA A 83 -12.12 23.93 12.28
C ALA A 83 -12.97 22.88 11.54
N PRO A 84 -14.31 22.93 11.63
CA PRO A 84 -15.15 21.88 11.08
C PRO A 84 -14.76 21.61 9.63
N VAL A 85 -14.55 20.34 9.29
CA VAL A 85 -14.27 19.94 7.92
C VAL A 85 -15.48 20.39 7.11
N ARG A 86 -15.28 21.37 6.21
CA ARG A 86 -16.38 21.87 5.39
C ARG A 86 -17.07 20.68 4.70
N THR A 87 -18.34 20.47 5.03
CA THR A 87 -19.10 19.31 4.56
C THR A 87 -19.72 19.58 3.19
N ALA A 88 -20.22 18.54 2.51
CA ALA A 88 -21.05 18.73 1.33
C ALA A 88 -22.35 19.50 1.66
N LEU A 89 -22.91 19.26 2.85
CA LEU A 89 -24.11 19.94 3.34
C LEU A 89 -23.87 21.44 3.62
N ASP A 90 -22.63 21.88 3.85
CA ASP A 90 -22.32 23.31 4.01
C ASP A 90 -22.62 24.12 2.74
N THR A 91 -22.54 23.48 1.57
CA THR A 91 -22.79 24.12 0.28
C THR A 91 -24.24 23.95 -0.15
N LEU A 92 -24.82 22.78 0.09
CA LEU A 92 -26.15 22.41 -0.40
C LEU A 92 -27.27 22.68 0.62
N GLY A 93 -26.93 22.87 1.89
CA GLY A 93 -27.88 22.86 2.99
C GLY A 93 -28.51 21.48 3.22
N THR A 94 -29.38 21.40 4.23
CA THR A 94 -30.25 20.23 4.44
C THR A 94 -31.35 20.21 3.39
N ARG A 95 -31.57 19.07 2.71
CA ARG A 95 -32.58 18.92 1.64
C ARG A 95 -33.53 17.75 1.92
N PRO A 96 -34.70 17.72 1.27
CA PRO A 96 -35.60 16.57 1.36
C PRO A 96 -34.90 15.29 0.89
N ARG A 97 -35.16 14.19 1.61
CA ARG A 97 -34.58 12.88 1.28
C ARG A 97 -35.07 12.38 -0.09
N GLU A 98 -34.12 12.12 -0.99
CA GLU A 98 -34.30 11.53 -2.32
C GLU A 98 -33.38 10.29 -2.41
N PRO A 99 -33.85 9.09 -2.06
CA PRO A 99 -33.07 7.86 -2.23
C PRO A 99 -32.63 7.69 -3.69
N PHE A 100 -31.42 7.19 -3.91
CA PHE A 100 -30.83 7.07 -5.23
C PHE A 100 -29.80 5.94 -5.26
N THR A 101 -29.74 5.22 -6.38
CA THR A 101 -28.74 4.18 -6.63
C THR A 101 -27.81 4.54 -7.78
N ALA A 102 -28.30 5.22 -8.82
CA ALA A 102 -27.54 5.58 -10.01
C ALA A 102 -26.58 6.75 -9.76
N LEU A 103 -25.27 6.51 -9.88
CA LEU A 103 -24.24 7.53 -9.66
C LEU A 103 -24.29 8.67 -10.68
N ARG A 104 -24.60 8.36 -11.94
CA ARG A 104 -24.62 9.37 -13.01
C ARG A 104 -25.70 10.42 -12.79
N ASP A 105 -26.87 9.99 -12.32
CA ASP A 105 -27.97 10.90 -11.99
C ASP A 105 -27.60 11.78 -10.79
N ALA A 106 -26.94 11.19 -9.79
CA ALA A 106 -26.41 11.93 -8.65
C ALA A 106 -25.39 13.00 -9.07
N TYR A 107 -24.49 12.68 -10.00
CA TYR A 107 -23.56 13.66 -10.57
C TYR A 107 -24.28 14.77 -11.33
N ALA A 108 -25.30 14.45 -12.13
CA ALA A 108 -26.08 15.45 -12.85
C ALA A 108 -26.83 16.40 -11.89
N ARG A 109 -27.38 15.88 -10.78
CA ARG A 109 -27.98 16.69 -9.71
C ARG A 109 -26.95 17.64 -9.09
N TRP A 110 -25.73 17.17 -8.83
CA TRP A 110 -24.67 17.99 -8.26
C TRP A 110 -24.15 19.06 -9.25
N ASP A 111 -23.97 18.69 -10.53
CA ASP A 111 -23.55 19.62 -11.58
C ASP A 111 -24.55 20.79 -11.70
N ALA A 112 -25.85 20.51 -11.57
CA ALA A 112 -26.91 21.52 -11.61
C ALA A 112 -26.99 22.40 -10.35
N ALA A 113 -26.60 21.87 -9.18
CA ALA A 113 -26.72 22.57 -7.91
C ALA A 113 -25.46 23.34 -7.49
N VAL A 114 -24.28 22.86 -7.86
CA VAL A 114 -22.97 23.39 -7.42
C VAL A 114 -22.03 23.63 -8.59
N GLY A 115 -21.67 22.57 -9.31
CA GLY A 115 -20.73 22.62 -10.42
C GLY A 115 -19.26 22.92 -10.04
N CYS A 116 -18.36 22.74 -11.00
CA CYS A 116 -16.91 22.80 -10.74
C CYS A 116 -16.36 24.18 -10.37
N ALA A 117 -16.96 25.27 -10.87
CA ALA A 117 -16.50 26.62 -10.54
C ALA A 117 -16.70 26.91 -9.05
N ALA A 118 -17.89 26.63 -8.50
CA ALA A 118 -18.18 26.79 -7.08
C ALA A 118 -17.36 25.84 -6.20
N PHE A 119 -17.15 24.59 -6.66
CA PHE A 119 -16.30 23.63 -5.95
C PHE A 119 -14.83 24.09 -5.86
N ALA A 120 -14.28 24.60 -6.97
CA ALA A 120 -12.92 25.12 -7.01
C ALA A 120 -12.77 26.37 -6.13
N GLU A 121 -13.77 27.27 -6.14
CA GLU A 121 -13.85 28.43 -5.24
C GLU A 121 -13.81 28.00 -3.77
N LYS A 122 -14.68 27.06 -3.38
CA LYS A 122 -14.78 26.52 -2.01
C LYS A 122 -13.46 25.96 -1.48
N HIS A 123 -12.64 25.38 -2.35
CA HIS A 123 -11.39 24.71 -2.00
C HIS A 123 -10.11 25.46 -2.38
N ARG A 124 -10.20 26.69 -2.89
CA ARG A 124 -9.02 27.47 -3.31
C ARG A 124 -7.95 27.60 -2.22
N SER A 125 -8.35 27.84 -0.97
CA SER A 125 -7.41 27.98 0.15
C SER A 125 -6.69 26.68 0.50
N ARG A 126 -7.25 25.51 0.16
CA ARG A 126 -6.60 24.20 0.37
C ARG A 126 -5.48 23.92 -0.62
N SER A 127 -5.30 24.77 -1.64
CA SER A 127 -4.14 24.70 -2.53
C SER A 127 -2.89 25.34 -1.91
N SER A 128 -3.04 26.14 -0.85
CA SER A 128 -1.92 26.72 -0.11
C SER A 128 -1.54 25.79 1.06
N PRO A 129 -0.24 25.52 1.29
CA PRO A 129 0.18 24.72 2.43
C PRO A 129 -0.26 25.40 3.75
N PRO A 130 -0.78 24.63 4.74
CA PRO A 130 -1.16 25.19 6.03
C PRO A 130 0.06 25.70 6.80
N PRO A 131 -0.12 26.63 7.76
CA PRO A 131 0.95 27.00 8.69
C PRO A 131 1.31 25.79 9.57
N GLY A 132 2.53 25.28 9.43
CA GLY A 132 3.03 24.10 10.15
C GLY A 132 4.10 23.34 9.36
N PRO A 133 4.68 22.27 9.94
CA PRO A 133 5.57 21.38 9.19
C PRO A 133 4.80 20.78 8.00
N ALA A 134 5.46 20.71 6.84
CA ALA A 134 4.83 20.16 5.64
C ALA A 134 4.47 18.69 5.88
N ALA A 135 3.26 18.28 5.54
CA ALA A 135 2.87 16.86 5.57
C ALA A 135 3.55 16.06 4.44
N LEU A 136 3.96 16.75 3.37
CA LEU A 136 4.41 16.15 2.12
C LEU A 136 5.64 16.90 1.57
N GLN A 137 6.66 16.15 1.17
CA GLN A 137 7.81 16.67 0.44
C GLN A 137 7.38 17.25 -0.91
N ASP A 138 8.12 18.25 -1.37
CA ASP A 138 8.08 18.63 -2.78
C ASP A 138 9.10 17.76 -3.54
N PRO A 139 8.64 16.81 -4.37
CA PRO A 139 9.57 15.99 -5.13
C PRO A 139 10.43 16.82 -6.08
N GLU A 140 10.02 18.03 -6.46
CA GLU A 140 10.71 18.95 -7.39
C GLU A 140 11.57 20.02 -6.70
N ALA A 141 11.68 20.01 -5.37
CA ALA A 141 12.42 21.05 -4.63
C ALA A 141 13.90 21.19 -5.04
N ALA A 142 14.56 20.10 -5.42
CA ALA A 142 15.99 20.12 -5.74
C ALA A 142 16.22 20.51 -7.22
N PRO A 143 17.11 21.48 -7.50
CA PRO A 143 17.40 21.88 -8.88
C PRO A 143 18.18 20.79 -9.63
N CYS A 144 17.96 20.69 -10.95
CA CYS A 144 18.61 19.68 -11.80
C CYS A 144 20.14 19.70 -11.74
N GLY A 145 20.76 20.88 -11.57
CA GLY A 145 22.22 21.02 -11.47
C GLY A 145 22.85 20.40 -10.21
N SER A 146 22.03 19.92 -9.26
CA SER A 146 22.53 19.24 -8.05
C SER A 146 22.87 17.75 -8.26
N LEU A 147 22.42 17.16 -9.38
CA LEU A 147 22.69 15.76 -9.70
C LEU A 147 24.18 15.57 -10.04
N ARG A 148 24.82 14.54 -9.46
CA ARG A 148 26.24 14.23 -9.72
C ARG A 148 26.43 13.02 -10.64
N LEU A 149 25.39 12.20 -10.78
CA LEU A 149 25.37 11.02 -11.65
C LEU A 149 24.23 11.15 -12.68
N PRO A 150 24.48 10.86 -13.96
CA PRO A 150 23.44 10.84 -15.01
C PRO A 150 22.64 9.53 -15.01
N HIS A 151 23.18 8.48 -14.40
CA HIS A 151 22.57 7.17 -14.24
C HIS A 151 22.78 6.70 -12.80
N VAL A 152 21.76 6.06 -12.22
CA VAL A 152 21.86 5.43 -10.90
C VAL A 152 21.34 4.01 -11.00
N ALA A 153 22.16 3.05 -10.59
CA ALA A 153 21.74 1.67 -10.40
C ALA A 153 21.33 1.44 -8.93
N LEU A 154 20.10 1.01 -8.72
CA LEU A 154 19.55 0.64 -7.43
C LEU A 154 19.30 -0.85 -7.38
N ALA A 155 19.87 -1.51 -6.37
CA ALA A 155 19.58 -2.90 -6.05
C ALA A 155 18.63 -2.99 -4.85
N VAL A 156 17.60 -3.82 -4.95
CA VAL A 156 16.70 -4.14 -3.83
C VAL A 156 17.13 -5.46 -3.23
N ARG A 157 17.55 -5.43 -1.96
CA ARG A 157 18.14 -6.60 -1.30
C ARG A 157 17.18 -7.24 -0.31
N GLY A 158 17.13 -8.57 -0.33
CA GLY A 158 16.41 -9.38 0.64
C GLY A 158 14.91 -9.48 0.36
N VAL A 159 14.17 -9.96 1.36
CA VAL A 159 12.71 -10.09 1.28
C VAL A 159 12.09 -8.71 1.46
N THR A 160 11.19 -8.35 0.55
CA THR A 160 10.53 -7.05 0.56
C THR A 160 9.11 -7.16 0.02
N TRP A 161 8.18 -6.38 0.60
CA TRP A 161 6.79 -6.32 0.15
C TRP A 161 6.60 -5.42 -1.06
N VAL A 162 7.62 -4.61 -1.43
CA VAL A 162 7.54 -3.74 -2.61
C VAL A 162 7.13 -4.58 -3.83
N PRO A 163 6.20 -4.14 -4.68
CA PRO A 163 5.76 -4.96 -5.81
C PRO A 163 6.84 -5.10 -6.90
N ASP A 164 6.97 -6.30 -7.49
CA ASP A 164 7.93 -6.60 -8.58
C ASP A 164 7.69 -5.76 -9.84
N ILE A 165 6.49 -5.21 -10.02
CA ILE A 165 6.17 -4.31 -11.13
C ILE A 165 7.01 -3.01 -11.12
N LEU A 166 7.66 -2.70 -9.98
CA LEU A 166 8.60 -1.59 -9.91
C LEU A 166 10.00 -1.96 -10.46
N ASP A 167 10.28 -3.22 -10.75
CA ASP A 167 11.53 -3.65 -11.40
C ASP A 167 11.59 -3.12 -12.84
N GLY A 168 12.62 -2.35 -13.15
CA GLY A 168 12.79 -1.79 -14.49
C GLY A 168 13.69 -0.56 -14.58
N VAL A 169 13.72 0.01 -15.78
CA VAL A 169 14.48 1.22 -16.11
C VAL A 169 13.52 2.40 -16.24
N TYR A 170 13.85 3.48 -15.54
CA TYR A 170 13.06 4.69 -15.45
C TYR A 170 13.79 5.88 -16.07
N GLN A 171 13.05 6.65 -16.86
CA GLN A 171 13.44 8.01 -17.25
C GLN A 171 12.90 8.98 -16.20
N CYS A 172 13.80 9.47 -15.35
CA CYS A 172 13.47 10.44 -14.31
C CYS A 172 13.64 11.87 -14.84
N ARG A 173 13.30 12.86 -14.01
CA ARG A 173 13.49 14.26 -14.42
C ARG A 173 14.97 14.58 -14.60
N CYS A 174 15.24 15.76 -15.18
CA CYS A 174 16.59 16.26 -15.40
C CYS A 174 17.48 15.36 -16.28
N GLY A 175 16.89 14.41 -17.01
CA GLY A 175 17.63 13.44 -17.82
C GLY A 175 18.25 12.29 -17.02
N LEU A 176 18.02 12.22 -15.70
CA LEU A 176 18.50 11.11 -14.88
C LEU A 176 17.83 9.81 -15.33
N THR A 177 18.63 8.77 -15.53
CA THR A 177 18.13 7.41 -15.72
C THR A 177 18.32 6.62 -14.43
N CYS A 178 17.36 5.77 -14.10
CA CYS A 178 17.37 4.97 -12.88
C CYS A 178 17.08 3.51 -13.24
N LEU A 179 17.99 2.61 -12.91
CA LEU A 179 17.71 1.18 -12.91
C LEU A 179 17.27 0.80 -11.50
N TRP A 180 16.05 0.32 -11.33
CA TRP A 180 15.57 -0.32 -10.10
C TRP A 180 15.52 -1.82 -10.34
N SER A 181 16.35 -2.59 -9.63
CA SER A 181 16.39 -4.04 -9.82
C SER A 181 16.40 -4.84 -8.53
N ARG A 182 15.61 -5.91 -8.48
CA ARG A 182 15.69 -7.01 -7.50
C ARG A 182 16.73 -8.05 -7.88
N ASN A 183 17.26 -8.00 -9.09
CA ASN A 183 18.30 -8.90 -9.56
C ASN A 183 19.67 -8.24 -9.39
N GLU A 184 20.10 -8.10 -8.14
CA GLU A 184 21.39 -7.50 -7.76
C GLU A 184 22.55 -8.16 -8.52
N GLU A 185 22.59 -9.49 -8.60
CA GLU A 185 23.73 -10.19 -9.20
C GLU A 185 23.82 -10.05 -10.73
N ALA A 186 22.69 -10.03 -11.44
CA ALA A 186 22.71 -10.05 -12.90
C ALA A 186 22.52 -8.66 -13.55
N LEU A 187 21.77 -7.77 -12.92
CA LEU A 187 21.35 -6.50 -13.52
C LEU A 187 21.91 -5.27 -12.80
N ALA A 188 22.12 -5.36 -11.49
CA ALA A 188 22.63 -4.27 -10.66
C ALA A 188 23.86 -4.71 -9.85
N ASP A 189 24.83 -5.35 -10.52
CA ASP A 189 26.05 -5.95 -9.94
C ASP A 189 27.00 -4.92 -9.30
N THR A 190 26.84 -3.66 -9.71
CA THR A 190 27.60 -2.51 -9.27
C THR A 190 26.68 -1.37 -8.84
N PRO A 191 25.80 -1.59 -7.84
CA PRO A 191 24.78 -0.62 -7.51
C PRO A 191 25.41 0.64 -6.91
N ASP A 192 24.74 1.77 -7.11
CA ASP A 192 25.02 3.05 -6.46
C ASP A 192 24.34 3.17 -5.09
N VAL A 193 23.22 2.47 -4.94
CA VAL A 193 22.42 2.41 -3.73
C VAL A 193 21.78 1.02 -3.60
N VAL A 194 21.77 0.49 -2.39
CA VAL A 194 21.07 -0.75 -2.05
C VAL A 194 19.92 -0.42 -1.12
N LEU A 195 18.71 -0.86 -1.47
CA LEU A 195 17.52 -0.73 -0.66
C LEU A 195 17.39 -1.94 0.27
N TYR A 196 17.29 -1.65 1.57
CA TYR A 196 17.01 -2.58 2.64
C TYR A 196 15.61 -2.33 3.20
N GLU A 197 14.91 -3.41 3.48
CA GLU A 197 13.60 -3.42 4.13
C GLU A 197 13.55 -4.56 5.16
N ILE A 198 12.71 -4.43 6.18
CA ILE A 198 12.54 -5.37 7.31
C ILE A 198 13.75 -5.37 8.24
N TRP A 199 14.95 -5.51 7.67
CA TRP A 199 16.21 -5.56 8.38
C TRP A 199 17.05 -4.33 8.08
N PRO A 200 17.70 -3.74 9.09
CA PRO A 200 18.57 -2.60 8.89
C PRO A 200 19.78 -2.98 8.03
N PRO A 201 20.38 -2.02 7.32
CA PRO A 201 21.61 -2.26 6.57
C PRO A 201 22.79 -2.54 7.52
N PRO A 202 23.93 -3.04 6.98
CA PRO A 202 25.18 -3.16 7.72
C PRO A 202 25.56 -1.84 8.39
N ASP A 203 26.15 -1.88 9.58
CA ASP A 203 26.52 -0.70 10.37
C ASP A 203 27.70 0.09 9.76
N THR A 204 28.56 -0.58 9.02
CA THR A 204 29.72 0.00 8.34
C THR A 204 29.55 0.04 6.82
N ARG A 205 30.11 1.09 6.19
CA ARG A 205 30.24 1.25 4.73
C ARG A 205 31.64 1.71 4.40
N LYS A 206 32.29 1.08 3.43
CA LYS A 206 33.62 1.44 2.93
C LYS A 206 33.51 2.34 1.71
N GLN A 207 34.61 3.03 1.40
CA GLN A 207 34.68 3.83 0.19
C GLN A 207 34.51 2.95 -1.05
N GLY A 208 33.65 3.37 -1.99
CA GLY A 208 33.34 2.62 -3.21
C GLY A 208 32.18 1.62 -3.06
N GLU A 209 31.69 1.39 -1.84
CA GLU A 209 30.46 0.61 -1.61
C GLU A 209 29.20 1.45 -1.86
N PRO A 210 28.08 0.83 -2.30
CA PRO A 210 26.82 1.50 -2.51
C PRO A 210 26.29 2.20 -1.25
N LEU A 211 25.55 3.28 -1.45
CA LEU A 211 24.76 3.90 -0.38
C LEU A 211 23.76 2.88 0.20
N ARG A 212 23.53 2.95 1.50
CA ARG A 212 22.55 2.11 2.20
C ARG A 212 21.26 2.89 2.35
N ALA A 213 20.22 2.51 1.61
CA ALA A 213 18.88 3.03 1.80
C ALA A 213 18.08 2.07 2.68
N PHE A 214 17.44 2.56 3.74
CA PHE A 214 16.60 1.75 4.62
C PHE A 214 15.17 2.29 4.61
N MET A 215 14.21 1.42 4.32
CA MET A 215 12.80 1.76 4.27
C MET A 215 12.01 1.16 5.43
N ASP A 216 11.32 2.03 6.14
CA ASP A 216 10.38 1.68 7.20
C ASP A 216 9.20 2.67 7.16
N ILE A 217 8.05 2.18 6.70
CA ILE A 217 6.82 2.96 6.55
C ILE A 217 5.71 2.50 7.51
N GLU A 218 6.07 1.77 8.57
CA GLU A 218 5.15 1.41 9.65
C GLU A 218 4.92 2.60 10.59
N PRO A 219 3.82 2.65 11.37
CA PRO A 219 3.56 3.74 12.31
C PRO A 219 4.68 3.92 13.35
N THR A 220 5.35 2.82 13.70
CA THR A 220 6.47 2.80 14.65
C THR A 220 7.81 3.06 13.98
N ARG A 221 7.82 3.58 12.73
CA ARG A 221 9.03 3.68 11.93
C ARG A 221 10.19 4.28 12.71
N LYS A 222 11.38 3.71 12.55
CA LYS A 222 12.57 4.21 13.23
C LYS A 222 13.80 4.09 12.36
N ARG A 223 14.56 5.18 12.27
CA ARG A 223 15.92 5.17 11.71
C ARG A 223 16.76 4.10 12.42
N SER A 224 17.47 3.28 11.65
CA SER A 224 18.37 2.30 12.25
C SER A 224 19.66 2.95 12.74
N GLY A 225 20.03 4.10 12.16
CA GLY A 225 21.29 4.78 12.38
C GLY A 225 22.43 4.21 11.54
N HIS A 226 22.18 3.14 10.79
CA HIS A 226 23.14 2.52 9.88
C HIS A 226 22.93 2.96 8.43
N GLU A 227 21.78 3.51 8.07
CA GLU A 227 21.47 3.93 6.71
C GLU A 227 22.14 5.26 6.33
N ASP A 228 22.50 5.41 5.05
CA ASP A 228 22.88 6.71 4.47
C ASP A 228 21.62 7.49 4.01
N ILE A 229 20.52 6.79 3.71
CA ILE A 229 19.23 7.36 3.30
C ILE A 229 18.11 6.61 4.04
N PHE A 230 17.34 7.31 4.85
CA PHE A 230 16.12 6.77 5.46
C PHE A 230 14.89 7.10 4.62
N ILE A 231 14.04 6.09 4.43
CA ILE A 231 12.81 6.19 3.66
C ILE A 231 11.65 5.89 4.60
N GLY A 232 10.78 6.88 4.81
CA GLY A 232 9.61 6.77 5.68
C GLY A 232 8.44 7.59 5.15
N TYR A 233 7.31 7.62 5.84
CA TYR A 233 6.11 8.31 5.35
C TYR A 233 6.05 9.80 5.75
N HIS A 234 7.00 10.32 6.52
CA HIS A 234 7.01 11.72 6.97
C HIS A 234 7.77 12.62 6.01
N ALA A 235 7.42 13.91 5.96
CA ALA A 235 8.09 14.84 5.06
C ALA A 235 9.55 15.17 5.47
N ASP A 236 9.88 14.95 6.74
CA ASP A 236 11.23 15.17 7.30
C ASP A 236 12.15 13.93 7.17
N ASP A 237 11.64 12.82 6.63
CA ASP A 237 12.46 11.66 6.29
C ASP A 237 13.31 11.96 5.03
N ASP A 238 14.44 11.28 4.80
CA ASP A 238 15.36 11.68 3.71
C ASP A 238 14.71 11.52 2.32
N VAL A 239 13.84 10.53 2.19
CA VAL A 239 12.93 10.32 1.06
C VAL A 239 11.57 9.89 1.62
N GLN A 240 10.50 10.61 1.28
CA GLN A 240 9.16 10.26 1.73
C GLN A 240 8.53 9.16 0.86
N VAL A 241 7.81 8.20 1.43
CA VAL A 241 6.98 7.22 0.70
C VAL A 241 5.63 7.10 1.36
N THR A 242 4.57 7.39 0.60
CA THR A 242 3.19 7.27 1.08
C THR A 242 2.44 6.11 0.43
N TYR A 243 1.36 5.67 1.09
CA TYR A 243 0.49 4.59 0.59
C TYR A 243 -0.48 5.04 -0.51
N ALA A 244 -0.40 6.28 -0.98
CA ALA A 244 -1.28 6.79 -2.04
C ALA A 244 -1.00 6.17 -3.42
N GLY A 245 -0.07 5.21 -3.53
CA GLY A 245 0.35 4.59 -4.78
C GLY A 245 -0.66 3.56 -5.33
N LYS A 246 -0.68 3.35 -6.65
CA LYS A 246 -1.46 2.31 -7.32
C LYS A 246 -0.85 0.92 -7.12
N PHE A 247 0.47 0.82 -6.96
CA PHE A 247 1.11 -0.50 -7.00
C PHE A 247 0.79 -1.41 -5.82
N PHE A 248 0.20 -0.89 -4.74
CA PHE A 248 -0.41 -1.69 -3.69
C PHE A 248 -1.58 -2.58 -4.18
N ARG A 249 -2.00 -2.48 -5.46
CA ARG A 249 -3.27 -3.02 -5.96
C ARG A 249 -3.21 -3.84 -7.24
N ILE A 250 -2.02 -4.16 -7.75
CA ILE A 250 -1.86 -4.71 -9.11
C ILE A 250 -2.66 -6.00 -9.38
N THR A 251 -3.07 -6.74 -8.35
CA THR A 251 -3.84 -7.99 -8.48
C THR A 251 -5.36 -7.83 -8.43
N HIS A 252 -5.89 -6.64 -8.12
CA HIS A 252 -7.33 -6.45 -7.88
C HIS A 252 -8.16 -6.21 -9.15
N ASN A 253 -9.43 -6.62 -9.13
CA ASN A 253 -10.43 -6.18 -10.10
C ASN A 253 -10.71 -4.67 -9.96
N TYR A 254 -10.49 -3.91 -11.04
CA TYR A 254 -10.66 -2.45 -11.08
C TYR A 254 -12.06 -1.98 -11.47
N HIS A 255 -13.03 -2.89 -11.62
CA HIS A 255 -14.42 -2.52 -11.87
C HIS A 255 -14.94 -1.57 -10.78
N VAL A 256 -15.62 -0.51 -11.22
CA VAL A 256 -16.31 0.46 -10.35
C VAL A 256 -17.79 0.47 -10.72
N ALA A 257 -18.63 0.01 -9.80
CA ALA A 257 -20.06 -0.06 -10.02
C ALA A 257 -20.66 1.34 -10.26
N THR A 258 -21.56 1.41 -11.24
CA THR A 258 -22.32 2.64 -11.57
C THR A 258 -23.58 2.80 -10.72
N HIS A 259 -23.97 1.74 -10.01
CA HIS A 259 -25.11 1.69 -9.11
C HIS A 259 -24.63 1.34 -7.70
N LYS A 260 -25.10 2.11 -6.72
CA LYS A 260 -24.84 1.90 -5.30
C LYS A 260 -26.04 1.24 -4.62
N ARG A 261 -25.78 0.49 -3.57
CA ARG A 261 -26.79 -0.04 -2.66
C ARG A 261 -27.49 1.07 -1.88
N ASP A 262 -28.78 0.86 -1.62
CA ASP A 262 -29.60 1.69 -0.74
C ASP A 262 -30.03 0.98 0.55
N ASP A 263 -29.91 -0.34 0.59
CA ASP A 263 -30.27 -1.19 1.72
C ASP A 263 -29.12 -1.37 2.72
N VAL A 264 -27.88 -1.50 2.22
CA VAL A 264 -26.64 -1.60 3.01
C VAL A 264 -25.68 -0.51 2.59
N LEU A 265 -25.46 0.46 3.48
CA LEU A 265 -24.78 1.71 3.15
C LEU A 265 -23.26 1.62 3.29
N VAL A 266 -22.78 0.84 4.26
CA VAL A 266 -21.37 0.82 4.68
C VAL A 266 -20.75 -0.55 4.39
N TYR A 267 -19.62 -0.53 3.71
CA TYR A 267 -18.69 -1.65 3.62
C TYR A 267 -17.58 -1.51 4.67
N TRP A 268 -17.23 -2.61 5.33
CA TRP A 268 -15.99 -2.71 6.08
C TRP A 268 -15.34 -4.07 5.84
N SER A 269 -14.01 -4.12 5.84
CA SER A 269 -13.29 -5.39 5.91
C SER A 269 -12.06 -5.25 6.79
N SER A 270 -11.82 -6.27 7.63
CA SER A 270 -10.64 -6.29 8.47
C SER A 270 -10.25 -7.70 8.89
N SER A 271 -8.94 -7.96 8.84
CA SER A 271 -8.32 -9.20 9.34
C SER A 271 -7.48 -8.97 10.60
N ARG A 272 -7.08 -7.72 10.88
CA ARG A 272 -6.36 -7.32 12.10
C ARG A 272 -7.35 -6.68 13.09
N CYS A 273 -7.80 -7.48 14.05
CA CYS A 273 -8.90 -7.14 14.97
C CYS A 273 -8.41 -6.37 16.21
N PHE A 274 -7.85 -5.18 16.00
CA PHE A 274 -7.54 -4.29 17.12
C PHE A 274 -8.83 -3.79 17.78
N GLU A 275 -8.90 -3.87 19.12
CA GLU A 275 -10.13 -3.55 19.86
C GLU A 275 -10.65 -2.14 19.61
N HIS A 276 -9.76 -1.15 19.44
CA HIS A 276 -10.18 0.22 19.12
C HIS A 276 -10.90 0.31 17.75
N ARG A 277 -10.47 -0.48 16.74
CA ARG A 277 -11.10 -0.53 15.42
C ARG A 277 -12.44 -1.24 15.49
N ASN A 278 -12.47 -2.39 16.17
CA ASN A 278 -13.68 -3.17 16.36
C ASN A 278 -14.74 -2.38 17.13
N LYS A 279 -14.35 -1.63 18.16
CA LYS A 279 -15.27 -0.75 18.90
C LYS A 279 -15.90 0.30 17.99
N ILE A 280 -15.11 1.03 17.19
CA ILE A 280 -15.63 2.03 16.24
C ILE A 280 -16.62 1.39 15.26
N ALA A 281 -16.26 0.23 14.69
CA ALA A 281 -17.12 -0.48 13.76
C ALA A 281 -18.43 -0.95 14.41
N ARG A 282 -18.37 -1.62 15.57
CA ARG A 282 -19.55 -2.08 16.31
C ARG A 282 -20.48 -0.93 16.64
N GLU A 283 -19.96 0.17 17.18
CA GLU A 283 -20.79 1.34 17.50
C GLU A 283 -21.46 1.92 16.25
N LEU A 284 -20.73 2.07 15.14
CA LEU A 284 -21.31 2.58 13.90
C LEU A 284 -22.38 1.63 13.32
N PHE A 285 -22.17 0.31 13.35
CA PHE A 285 -23.10 -0.69 12.82
C PHE A 285 -24.38 -0.83 13.61
N ARG A 286 -24.41 -0.40 14.89
CA ARG A 286 -25.67 -0.28 15.66
C ARG A 286 -26.62 0.75 15.05
N HIS A 287 -26.08 1.72 14.31
CA HIS A 287 -26.86 2.81 13.74
C HIS A 287 -27.00 2.68 12.21
N LEU A 288 -26.05 2.09 11.49
CA LEU A 288 -26.08 2.00 10.03
C LEU A 288 -26.14 0.54 9.54
N PRO A 289 -26.95 0.24 8.49
CA PRO A 289 -26.87 -1.05 7.85
C PRO A 289 -25.51 -1.19 7.14
N ALA A 290 -24.76 -2.21 7.54
CA ALA A 290 -23.38 -2.40 7.13
C ALA A 290 -23.05 -3.88 6.89
N HIS A 291 -22.17 -4.13 5.93
CA HIS A 291 -21.51 -5.41 5.77
C HIS A 291 -20.07 -5.33 6.24
N SER A 292 -19.67 -6.28 7.08
CA SER A 292 -18.34 -6.46 7.60
C SER A 292 -17.78 -7.79 7.14
N PHE A 293 -16.74 -7.73 6.33
CA PHE A 293 -16.02 -8.87 5.76
C PHE A 293 -14.70 -9.12 6.50
N GLY A 294 -14.07 -10.27 6.25
CA GLY A 294 -12.84 -10.67 6.93
C GLY A 294 -13.11 -11.32 8.29
N ARG A 295 -12.16 -11.25 9.22
CA ARG A 295 -12.25 -11.93 10.52
C ARG A 295 -12.97 -11.09 11.58
N CYS A 296 -12.85 -9.77 11.50
CA CYS A 296 -13.27 -8.88 12.59
C CYS A 296 -14.71 -8.41 12.40
N GLU A 297 -15.54 -8.56 13.43
CA GLU A 297 -16.97 -8.19 13.40
C GLU A 297 -17.71 -8.72 12.16
N ASN A 298 -17.32 -9.90 11.64
CA ASN A 298 -17.91 -10.43 10.41
C ASN A 298 -19.41 -10.65 10.60
N ASN A 299 -20.23 -10.06 9.73
CA ASN A 299 -21.68 -10.18 9.79
C ASN A 299 -22.30 -10.65 8.46
N VAL A 300 -21.47 -11.08 7.50
CA VAL A 300 -21.90 -11.59 6.19
C VAL A 300 -21.85 -13.13 6.11
N GLY A 301 -21.26 -13.79 7.10
CA GLY A 301 -21.21 -15.25 7.19
C GLY A 301 -19.95 -15.87 6.57
N GLY A 302 -18.80 -15.19 6.63
CA GLY A 302 -17.51 -15.73 6.18
C GLY A 302 -16.66 -14.76 5.37
N GLY A 303 -15.41 -15.15 5.05
CA GLY A 303 -14.47 -14.35 4.25
C GLY A 303 -14.84 -14.29 2.77
N ASP A 304 -15.33 -15.40 2.21
CA ASP A 304 -15.55 -15.57 0.77
C ASP A 304 -16.92 -15.06 0.29
N LYS A 305 -17.75 -14.55 1.20
CA LYS A 305 -19.12 -14.06 0.90
C LYS A 305 -19.16 -12.88 -0.05
N ALA A 306 -18.05 -12.16 -0.23
CA ALA A 306 -17.98 -11.07 -1.20
C ALA A 306 -18.27 -11.54 -2.63
N LEU A 307 -17.77 -12.72 -3.03
CA LEU A 307 -18.02 -13.29 -4.36
C LEU A 307 -19.44 -13.81 -4.55
N GLU A 308 -20.07 -14.31 -3.49
CA GLU A 308 -21.47 -14.72 -3.55
C GLU A 308 -22.39 -13.52 -3.74
N LEU A 309 -22.08 -12.39 -3.09
CA LEU A 309 -22.82 -11.15 -3.24
C LEU A 309 -22.53 -10.43 -4.57
N TYR A 310 -21.31 -10.59 -5.10
CA TYR A 310 -20.82 -9.90 -6.29
C TYR A 310 -20.03 -10.85 -7.21
N PRO A 311 -20.71 -11.79 -7.89
CA PRO A 311 -20.03 -12.77 -8.73
C PRO A 311 -19.27 -12.12 -9.90
N ASP A 312 -19.75 -11.00 -10.43
CA ASP A 312 -19.08 -10.23 -11.49
C ASP A 312 -17.74 -9.62 -11.04
N CYS A 313 -17.49 -9.57 -9.73
CA CYS A 313 -16.20 -9.14 -9.22
C CYS A 313 -15.12 -10.22 -9.34
N ALA A 314 -15.49 -11.48 -9.60
CA ALA A 314 -14.56 -12.56 -9.89
C ALA A 314 -13.56 -12.16 -10.99
N ARG A 315 -12.30 -12.58 -10.86
CA ARG A 315 -11.30 -12.32 -11.91
C ARG A 315 -11.44 -13.40 -12.98
N ASP A 316 -11.41 -13.01 -14.24
CA ASP A 316 -11.26 -13.95 -15.35
C ASP A 316 -9.85 -14.58 -15.29
N GLY A 317 -9.73 -15.84 -14.89
CA GLY A 317 -8.45 -16.56 -14.90
C GLY A 317 -8.41 -17.84 -14.07
N HIS A 318 -7.67 -18.85 -14.56
CA HIS A 318 -7.61 -20.24 -14.06
C HIS A 318 -6.88 -20.47 -12.71
N GLY A 319 -7.01 -19.55 -11.75
CA GLY A 319 -6.48 -19.73 -10.39
C GLY A 319 -7.60 -19.69 -9.35
N ALA A 320 -7.38 -20.27 -8.17
CA ALA A 320 -8.24 -19.96 -7.02
C ALA A 320 -8.16 -18.45 -6.80
N ALA A 321 -9.30 -17.77 -6.93
CA ALA A 321 -9.33 -16.34 -6.68
C ALA A 321 -9.09 -16.12 -5.18
N GLU A 322 -8.09 -15.33 -4.86
CA GLU A 322 -7.84 -15.00 -3.45
C GLU A 322 -8.93 -14.05 -2.98
N TRP A 323 -9.34 -14.13 -1.71
CA TRP A 323 -10.50 -13.38 -1.23
C TRP A 323 -10.37 -11.85 -1.41
N TRP A 324 -9.14 -11.33 -1.51
CA TRP A 324 -8.85 -9.91 -1.76
C TRP A 324 -8.95 -9.49 -3.22
N ASP A 325 -8.92 -10.40 -4.20
CA ASP A 325 -8.94 -10.07 -5.64
C ASP A 325 -10.18 -9.24 -6.02
N HIS A 326 -11.27 -9.42 -5.30
CA HIS A 326 -12.58 -8.80 -5.53
C HIS A 326 -12.82 -7.55 -4.69
N LEU A 327 -11.91 -7.26 -3.74
CA LEU A 327 -12.10 -6.28 -2.68
C LEU A 327 -12.61 -4.93 -3.21
N HIS A 328 -11.95 -4.39 -4.22
CA HIS A 328 -12.27 -3.07 -4.78
C HIS A 328 -13.58 -3.05 -5.54
N CYS A 329 -13.82 -4.09 -6.34
CA CYS A 329 -15.09 -4.22 -7.04
C CYS A 329 -16.25 -4.36 -6.04
N ALA A 330 -16.13 -5.20 -5.01
CA ALA A 330 -17.15 -5.33 -3.96
C ALA A 330 -17.39 -4.00 -3.21
N MET A 331 -16.32 -3.31 -2.80
CA MET A 331 -16.39 -1.98 -2.17
C MET A 331 -17.14 -0.97 -3.05
N SER A 332 -17.01 -1.09 -4.37
CA SER A 332 -17.61 -0.14 -5.33
C SER A 332 -19.13 -0.16 -5.37
N HIS A 333 -19.78 -1.22 -4.87
CA HIS A 333 -21.24 -1.28 -4.77
C HIS A 333 -21.82 -0.53 -3.57
N TYR A 334 -21.00 -0.11 -2.60
CA TYR A 334 -21.43 0.60 -1.41
C TYR A 334 -21.25 2.10 -1.58
N LYS A 335 -22.12 2.89 -0.94
CA LYS A 335 -21.95 4.35 -0.87
C LYS A 335 -20.74 4.70 -0.03
N PHE A 336 -20.59 4.04 1.12
CA PHE A 336 -19.54 4.34 2.07
C PHE A 336 -18.65 3.14 2.36
N VAL A 337 -17.39 3.42 2.64
CA VAL A 337 -16.43 2.44 3.16
C VAL A 337 -15.91 2.94 4.50
N LEU A 338 -15.99 2.13 5.54
CA LEU A 338 -15.37 2.42 6.82
C LEU A 338 -13.86 2.17 6.74
N ALA A 339 -13.06 3.23 6.84
CA ALA A 339 -11.61 3.19 6.69
C ALA A 339 -10.94 3.58 8.03
N ILE A 340 -10.70 2.59 8.88
CA ILE A 340 -10.07 2.79 10.21
C ILE A 340 -8.62 2.32 10.16
N GLU A 341 -7.69 3.23 10.42
CA GLU A 341 -6.28 2.92 10.53
C GLU A 341 -5.94 2.01 11.71
N ASN A 342 -4.81 1.31 11.62
CA ASN A 342 -4.31 0.49 12.72
C ASN A 342 -3.71 1.34 13.86
N THR A 343 -3.23 2.53 13.53
CA THR A 343 -2.63 3.50 14.45
C THR A 343 -3.02 4.90 14.00
N ILE A 344 -3.40 5.76 14.95
CA ILE A 344 -3.64 7.18 14.68
C ILE A 344 -2.32 7.93 14.88
N ALA A 345 -1.73 8.42 13.78
CA ALA A 345 -0.50 9.20 13.79
C ALA A 345 -0.50 10.23 12.67
N ASP A 346 0.17 11.36 12.87
CA ASP A 346 0.32 12.40 11.84
C ASP A 346 0.97 11.81 10.59
N SER A 347 0.45 12.18 9.42
CA SER A 347 0.89 11.75 8.09
C SER A 347 0.75 10.25 7.80
N TYR A 348 0.34 9.42 8.77
CA TYR A 348 0.12 7.99 8.58
C TYR A 348 -1.28 7.72 8.01
N SER A 349 -1.36 7.69 6.68
CA SER A 349 -2.55 7.30 5.93
C SER A 349 -2.19 6.16 4.99
N THR A 350 -2.89 5.04 5.13
CA THR A 350 -2.58 3.78 4.44
C THR A 350 -3.51 3.53 3.26
N GLU A 351 -3.39 2.33 2.68
CA GLU A 351 -4.23 1.86 1.59
C GLU A 351 -5.73 1.94 1.89
N LYS A 352 -6.14 1.88 3.16
CA LYS A 352 -7.57 1.87 3.57
C LYS A 352 -8.32 3.10 3.09
N LEU A 353 -7.71 4.28 3.20
CA LEU A 353 -8.31 5.52 2.70
C LEU A 353 -8.37 5.52 1.17
N TYR A 354 -7.28 5.14 0.52
CA TYR A 354 -7.15 5.24 -0.93
C TYR A 354 -7.95 4.17 -1.66
N TYR A 355 -8.07 2.96 -1.10
CA TYR A 355 -8.89 1.88 -1.63
C TYR A 355 -10.37 2.27 -1.67
N ALA A 356 -10.87 2.90 -0.61
CA ALA A 356 -12.22 3.44 -0.57
C ALA A 356 -12.45 4.49 -1.66
N LEU A 357 -11.54 5.46 -1.78
CA LEU A 357 -11.61 6.47 -2.84
C LEU A 357 -11.63 5.80 -4.21
N GLU A 358 -10.66 4.94 -4.50
CA GLU A 358 -10.45 4.31 -5.80
C GLU A 358 -11.57 3.35 -6.20
N ALA A 359 -12.23 2.69 -5.24
CA ALA A 359 -13.45 1.92 -5.47
C ALA A 359 -14.66 2.81 -5.85
N GLY A 360 -14.51 4.14 -5.88
CA GLY A 360 -15.60 5.06 -6.18
C GLY A 360 -16.60 5.17 -5.03
N SER A 361 -16.18 4.86 -3.80
CA SER A 361 -16.99 4.96 -2.57
C SER A 361 -16.47 6.11 -1.72
N VAL A 362 -17.28 6.58 -0.77
CA VAL A 362 -16.91 7.66 0.14
C VAL A 362 -16.31 7.06 1.42
N PRO A 363 -15.03 7.34 1.75
CA PRO A 363 -14.43 6.86 2.98
C PRO A 363 -15.04 7.55 4.21
N ILE A 364 -15.45 6.77 5.21
CA ILE A 364 -15.63 7.22 6.59
C ILE A 364 -14.31 6.92 7.31
N TYR A 365 -13.48 7.94 7.47
CA TYR A 365 -12.07 7.77 7.81
C TYR A 365 -11.79 8.04 9.28
N PHE A 366 -11.04 7.14 9.91
CA PHE A 366 -10.49 7.27 11.26
C PHE A 366 -8.98 6.99 11.19
N GLY A 367 -8.17 8.04 11.10
CA GLY A 367 -6.73 7.91 10.88
C GLY A 367 -5.98 9.22 11.11
N ALA A 368 -4.98 9.49 10.28
CA ALA A 368 -4.11 10.67 10.40
C ALA A 368 -4.86 11.98 10.71
N PRO A 369 -4.46 12.71 11.78
CA PRO A 369 -5.04 14.01 12.13
C PRO A 369 -5.00 15.07 11.02
N ASN A 370 -3.97 15.01 10.18
CA ASN A 370 -3.75 15.89 9.05
C ASN A 370 -4.20 15.25 7.71
N ALA A 371 -5.11 14.28 7.71
CA ALA A 371 -5.58 13.61 6.48
C ALA A 371 -6.17 14.57 5.44
N ARG A 372 -6.63 15.75 5.85
CA ARG A 372 -7.03 16.85 4.96
C ARG A 372 -5.93 17.30 3.98
N ASP A 373 -4.66 17.09 4.34
CA ASP A 373 -3.48 17.42 3.53
C ASP A 373 -3.04 16.23 2.66
N LEU A 374 -3.57 15.05 2.92
CA LEU A 374 -3.19 13.78 2.27
C LEU A 374 -4.26 13.30 1.28
N ALA A 375 -5.53 13.63 1.50
CA ALA A 375 -6.66 13.20 0.69
C ALA A 375 -7.15 14.33 -0.23
N PRO A 376 -7.87 14.03 -1.32
CA PRO A 376 -8.49 15.06 -2.13
C PRO A 376 -9.47 15.89 -1.27
N PRO A 377 -9.59 17.21 -1.51
CA PRO A 377 -10.49 18.03 -0.74
C PRO A 377 -11.94 17.56 -0.91
N GLY A 378 -12.69 17.55 0.20
CA GLY A 378 -14.09 17.15 0.22
C GLY A 378 -14.35 15.66 -0.08
N SER A 379 -13.33 14.80 -0.14
CA SER A 379 -13.46 13.43 -0.65
C SER A 379 -13.79 12.34 0.37
N TYR A 380 -13.79 12.68 1.67
CA TYR A 380 -14.00 11.73 2.76
C TYR A 380 -14.75 12.39 3.93
N ILE A 381 -15.34 11.56 4.78
CA ILE A 381 -15.96 11.94 6.04
C ILE A 381 -14.94 11.70 7.16
N ASP A 382 -14.52 12.76 7.86
CA ASP A 382 -13.65 12.63 9.05
C ASP A 382 -14.48 12.10 10.22
N GLY A 383 -14.40 10.79 10.49
CA GLY A 383 -15.17 10.15 11.54
C GLY A 383 -14.83 10.67 12.94
N ALA A 384 -13.62 11.19 13.14
CA ALA A 384 -13.18 11.77 14.41
C ALA A 384 -13.71 13.20 14.63
N ALA A 385 -14.35 13.82 13.63
CA ALA A 385 -14.94 15.15 13.75
C ALA A 385 -16.34 15.17 14.39
N PHE A 386 -16.95 14.00 14.63
CA PHE A 386 -18.28 13.85 15.22
C PHE A 386 -18.18 13.52 16.72
N ALA A 387 -19.11 14.03 17.53
CA ALA A 387 -19.07 13.81 18.98
C ALA A 387 -19.46 12.38 19.37
N SER A 388 -20.21 11.67 18.51
CA SER A 388 -20.65 10.30 18.75
C SER A 388 -20.82 9.50 17.45
N ALA A 389 -20.85 8.16 17.56
CA ALA A 389 -21.18 7.28 16.45
C ALA A 389 -22.62 7.49 15.93
N GLU A 390 -23.54 7.88 16.81
CA GLU A 390 -24.93 8.20 16.46
C GLU A 390 -25.02 9.46 15.59
N GLU A 391 -24.28 10.51 15.95
CA GLU A 391 -24.21 11.76 15.17
C GLU A 391 -23.54 11.53 13.81
N LEU A 392 -22.44 10.79 13.77
CA LEU A 392 -21.80 10.36 12.53
C LEU A 392 -22.79 9.55 11.66
N ALA A 393 -23.52 8.61 12.26
CA ALA A 393 -24.52 7.82 11.53
C ALA A 393 -25.68 8.67 11.01
N ALA A 394 -26.13 9.69 11.76
CA ALA A 394 -27.16 10.63 11.30
C ALA A 394 -26.69 11.37 10.05
N TYR A 395 -25.47 11.93 10.08
CA TYR A 395 -24.86 12.59 8.93
C TYR A 395 -24.71 11.65 7.72
N VAL A 396 -24.23 10.42 7.93
CA VAL A 396 -24.10 9.42 6.85
C VAL A 396 -25.45 9.09 6.23
N ARG A 397 -26.53 8.95 7.01
CA ARG A 397 -27.88 8.71 6.46
C ARG A 397 -28.40 9.90 5.67
N GLU A 398 -28.13 11.12 6.11
CA GLU A 398 -28.52 12.33 5.40
C GLU A 398 -27.83 12.40 4.03
N VAL A 399 -26.50 12.24 3.99
CA VAL A 399 -25.74 12.19 2.74
C VAL A 399 -26.18 11.02 1.86
N ALA A 400 -26.43 9.84 2.44
CA ALA A 400 -26.88 8.66 1.69
C ALA A 400 -28.23 8.88 0.99
N GLY A 401 -29.09 9.71 1.59
CA GLY A 401 -30.42 10.04 1.10
C GLY A 401 -30.46 11.31 0.26
N ASP A 402 -29.32 11.85 -0.14
CA ASP A 402 -29.23 13.04 -0.98
C ASP A 402 -28.23 12.82 -2.13
N PRO A 403 -28.70 12.70 -3.38
CA PRO A 403 -27.85 12.40 -4.54
C PRO A 403 -26.78 13.46 -4.77
N ALA A 404 -27.12 14.75 -4.65
CA ALA A 404 -26.17 15.81 -4.91
C ALA A 404 -25.17 15.99 -3.75
N ALA A 405 -25.58 15.79 -2.50
CA ALA A 405 -24.64 15.85 -1.37
C ALA A 405 -23.64 14.69 -1.39
N TYR A 406 -24.11 13.47 -1.71
CA TYR A 406 -23.23 12.33 -1.93
C TYR A 406 -22.26 12.57 -3.11
N ALA A 407 -22.77 13.08 -4.23
CA ALA A 407 -21.97 13.33 -5.42
C ALA A 407 -20.84 14.36 -5.20
N GLU A 408 -20.99 15.30 -4.27
CA GLU A 408 -19.96 16.28 -3.95
C GLU A 408 -18.65 15.61 -3.47
N PHE A 409 -18.73 14.46 -2.79
CA PHE A 409 -17.54 13.70 -2.38
C PHE A 409 -16.71 13.16 -3.55
N HIS A 410 -17.27 13.17 -4.76
CA HIS A 410 -16.59 12.77 -5.99
C HIS A 410 -16.24 13.96 -6.90
N ALA A 411 -16.61 15.18 -6.53
CA ALA A 411 -16.39 16.39 -7.35
C ALA A 411 -14.91 16.65 -7.65
N TRP A 412 -14.01 16.34 -6.73
CA TRP A 412 -12.56 16.45 -6.93
C TRP A 412 -12.05 15.69 -8.17
N ARG A 413 -12.70 14.56 -8.52
CA ARG A 413 -12.39 13.78 -9.73
C ARG A 413 -12.85 14.52 -10.99
N ARG A 414 -14.08 15.02 -10.96
CA ARG A 414 -14.74 15.69 -12.10
C ARG A 414 -14.09 17.04 -12.40
N CYS A 415 -13.65 17.75 -11.37
CA CYS A 415 -13.16 19.12 -11.46
C CYS A 415 -11.64 19.25 -11.45
N GLY A 416 -10.90 18.15 -11.26
CA GLY A 416 -9.43 18.16 -11.22
C GLY A 416 -8.84 18.90 -10.01
N VAL A 417 -9.61 19.10 -8.94
CA VAL A 417 -9.16 19.82 -7.73
C VAL A 417 -8.60 18.80 -6.74
N LEU A 418 -7.29 18.53 -6.82
CA LEU A 418 -6.64 17.49 -6.02
C LEU A 418 -6.14 17.98 -4.65
N GLY A 419 -5.85 19.27 -4.49
CA GLY A 419 -5.21 19.78 -3.27
C GLY A 419 -3.91 19.02 -2.95
N GLY A 420 -3.65 18.80 -1.65
CA GLY A 420 -2.47 18.06 -1.17
C GLY A 420 -2.37 16.62 -1.69
N TYR A 421 -3.48 15.98 -2.08
CA TYR A 421 -3.47 14.63 -2.67
C TYR A 421 -2.62 14.54 -3.93
N GLY A 422 -2.59 15.59 -4.76
CA GLY A 422 -1.74 15.60 -5.96
C GLY A 422 -0.28 15.39 -5.59
N ARG A 423 0.22 16.17 -4.62
CA ARG A 423 1.57 16.02 -4.07
C ARG A 423 1.75 14.66 -3.38
N ASN A 424 0.75 14.19 -2.65
CA ASN A 424 0.79 12.89 -1.99
C ASN A 424 1.01 11.74 -2.99
N ARG A 425 0.38 11.80 -4.17
CA ARG A 425 0.62 10.84 -5.25
C ARG A 425 2.05 10.94 -5.78
N LEU A 426 2.60 12.15 -5.89
CA LEU A 426 3.96 12.35 -6.38
C LEU A 426 5.04 11.88 -5.39
N VAL A 427 4.73 11.72 -4.10
CA VAL A 427 5.62 11.14 -3.08
C VAL A 427 5.22 9.72 -2.64
N SER A 428 4.34 9.07 -3.40
CA SER A 428 3.92 7.69 -3.12
C SER A 428 4.98 6.65 -3.53
N LEU A 429 4.71 5.38 -3.22
CA LEU A 429 5.52 4.25 -3.68
C LEU A 429 5.70 4.24 -5.21
N ASP A 430 4.69 4.67 -5.98
CA ASP A 430 4.71 4.65 -7.45
C ASP A 430 5.89 5.43 -8.06
N THR A 431 6.35 6.47 -7.36
CA THR A 431 7.42 7.37 -7.84
C THR A 431 8.72 7.19 -7.08
N LEU A 432 8.77 6.24 -6.13
CA LEU A 432 9.94 5.98 -5.31
C LEU A 432 11.22 5.72 -6.13
N PRO A 433 11.21 4.93 -7.22
CA PRO A 433 12.42 4.65 -7.98
C PRO A 433 13.17 5.92 -8.39
N CYS A 434 12.50 6.85 -9.06
CA CYS A 434 13.12 8.09 -9.48
C CYS A 434 13.55 8.98 -8.31
N ARG A 435 12.73 9.11 -7.28
CA ARG A 435 13.05 10.00 -6.15
C ARG A 435 14.25 9.51 -5.33
N LEU A 436 14.36 8.19 -5.14
CA LEU A 436 15.50 7.58 -4.48
C LEU A 436 16.76 7.64 -5.35
N CYS A 437 16.64 7.37 -6.65
CA CYS A 437 17.76 7.54 -7.59
C CYS A 437 18.25 8.99 -7.64
N GLU A 438 17.35 9.98 -7.65
CA GLU A 438 17.72 11.39 -7.58
C GLU A 438 18.45 11.72 -6.27
N ARG A 439 17.99 11.20 -5.13
CA ARG A 439 18.66 11.37 -3.84
C ARG A 439 20.07 10.77 -3.85
N ALA A 440 20.21 9.55 -4.37
CA ALA A 440 21.49 8.85 -4.49
C ALA A 440 22.44 9.57 -5.47
N SER A 441 21.95 10.04 -6.62
CA SER A 441 22.72 10.82 -7.59
C SER A 441 23.28 12.10 -6.97
N ARG A 442 22.49 12.85 -6.19
CA ARG A 442 22.99 14.05 -5.48
C ARG A 442 24.08 13.74 -4.46
N MET A 443 24.05 12.55 -3.86
CA MET A 443 25.07 12.08 -2.92
C MET A 443 26.32 11.56 -3.63
N GLY A 444 26.22 11.21 -4.92
CA GLY A 444 27.32 10.62 -5.71
C GLY A 444 27.29 9.09 -5.75
N GLY A 445 26.16 8.45 -5.40
CA GLY A 445 26.02 6.99 -5.43
C GLY A 445 27.11 6.28 -4.64
N ARG A 446 27.67 5.22 -5.20
CA ARG A 446 28.80 4.48 -4.60
C ARG A 446 30.10 5.28 -4.46
N HIS A 447 30.19 6.42 -5.16
CA HIS A 447 31.32 7.35 -5.06
C HIS A 447 31.15 8.37 -3.92
N ALA A 448 30.00 8.37 -3.23
CA ALA A 448 29.77 9.18 -2.05
C ALA A 448 30.80 8.83 -0.94
N PRO A 449 31.38 9.83 -0.26
CA PRO A 449 32.31 9.60 0.85
C PRO A 449 31.68 8.67 1.90
N ALA A 450 32.44 7.67 2.36
CA ALA A 450 32.01 6.80 3.45
C ALA A 450 32.10 7.52 4.81
N PRO A 451 31.19 7.25 5.77
CA PRO A 451 31.33 7.74 7.13
C PRO A 451 32.66 7.22 7.71
N ASN A 452 33.54 8.13 8.15
CA ASN A 452 34.92 7.88 8.62
C ASN A 452 36.00 7.67 7.54
N ALA A 453 35.74 8.00 6.28
CA ALA A 453 36.85 8.23 5.34
C ALA A 453 37.60 9.51 5.77
N THR A 454 38.61 9.36 6.64
CA THR A 454 39.65 10.38 6.80
C THR A 454 40.23 10.62 5.42
N VAL A 455 40.02 11.82 4.88
CA VAL A 455 40.72 12.29 3.68
C VAL A 455 42.21 12.23 4.01
N SER A 456 42.91 11.21 3.51
CA SER A 456 44.37 11.21 3.50
C SER A 456 44.90 12.13 2.42
#